data_AF-A0A1Z9S3K9-F1
#
_entry.id   AF-A0A1Z9S3K9-F1
#
_cell.length_a   1.000
_cell.length_b   1.000
_cell.length_c   1.000
_cell.angle_alpha   90.00
_cell.angle_beta   90.00
_cell.angle_gamma   90.00
#
_symmetry.space_group_name_H-M   'P 1'
#
loop_
_entity.id
_entity.type
_entity.pdbx_description
1 polymer ?
#
loop_
_entity_poly.entity_id
_entity_poly.type
_entity_poly.pdbx_seq_one_letter_code
_entity_poly.pdbx_strand_id
1 'polypeptide(L)' 'MKNFTIKLSKSYDFDIQVEARSAEEAKRILVDTPFEKLTKDCDFSEPSLAIKDVVLNEFDPRFYKDDNKLQ' A
#
# COMPACT_ATOMS: atom_id res chain seq x y z
N MET A 1 21.06 9.82 19.35
CA MET A 1 20.15 10.04 18.20
C MET A 1 18.93 9.15 18.39
N LYS A 2 17.71 9.64 18.09
CA LYS A 2 16.46 8.87 18.25
C LYS A 2 16.10 8.16 16.94
N ASN A 3 15.62 6.92 17.02
CA ASN A 3 15.26 6.09 15.86
C ASN A 3 13.75 6.10 15.64
N PHE A 4 13.33 6.27 14.38
CA PHE A 4 11.92 6.26 14.00
C PHE A 4 11.67 5.21 12.92
N THR A 5 10.55 4.50 13.01
CA THR A 5 10.03 3.64 11.95
C THR A 5 8.83 4.33 11.31
N ILE A 6 8.90 4.57 10.00
CA ILE A 6 7.81 5.15 9.23
C ILE A 6 7.11 4.02 8.47
N LYS A 7 5.79 3.87 8.67
CA LYS A 7 4.96 2.95 7.87
C LYS A 7 4.34 3.73 6.72
N LEU A 8 4.63 3.31 5.50
CA LEU A 8 4.15 3.92 4.27
C LEU A 8 3.27 2.93 3.50
N SER A 9 2.30 3.44 2.75
CA SER A 9 1.62 2.67 1.70
C SER A 9 1.60 3.45 0.40
N LYS A 10 1.61 2.68 -0.69
CA LYS A 10 1.52 3.17 -2.06
C LYS A 10 0.21 2.69 -2.65
N SER A 11 -0.65 3.59 -3.10
CA SER A 11 -1.93 3.28 -3.75
C SER A 11 -2.01 3.91 -5.13
N TYR A 12 -2.84 3.32 -5.98
CA TYR A 12 -3.13 3.79 -7.33
C TYR A 12 -4.63 3.99 -7.45
N ASP A 13 -5.03 5.19 -7.85
CA ASP A 13 -6.42 5.53 -8.10
C ASP A 13 -6.59 5.65 -9.62
N PHE A 14 -7.48 4.85 -10.19
CA PHE A 14 -7.75 4.86 -11.62
C PHE A 14 -9.21 4.53 -11.90
N ASP A 15 -9.75 5.14 -12.96
CA ASP A 15 -11.10 4.90 -13.45
C ASP A 15 -11.05 3.97 -14.67
N ILE A 16 -11.86 2.91 -14.64
CA ILE A 16 -12.01 1.99 -15.78
C ILE A 16 -13.38 2.22 -16.40
N GLN A 17 -13.41 2.53 -17.69
CA GLN A 17 -14.65 2.59 -18.47
C GLN A 17 -14.94 1.23 -19.10
N VAL A 18 -16.17 0.75 -18.91
CA VAL A 18 -16.67 -0.49 -19.50
C VAL A 18 -17.99 -0.20 -20.19
N GLU A 19 -18.09 -0.56 -21.47
CA GLU A 19 -19.36 -0.51 -22.19
C GLU A 19 -20.21 -1.73 -21.84
N ALA A 20 -21.39 -1.49 -21.26
CA ALA A 20 -22.35 -2.54 -20.89
C ALA A 20 -23.77 -2.01 -21.03
N ARG A 21 -24.75 -2.92 -21.23
CA ARG A 21 -26.17 -2.57 -21.37
C ARG A 21 -26.89 -2.44 -20.03
N SER A 22 -26.24 -2.84 -18.93
CA SER A 22 -26.75 -2.74 -17.56
C SER A 22 -25.61 -2.73 -16.54
N ALA A 23 -25.91 -2.33 -15.30
CA ALA A 23 -24.95 -2.37 -14.21
C ALA A 23 -24.55 -3.81 -13.83
N GLU A 24 -25.49 -4.75 -13.92
CA GLU A 24 -25.25 -6.18 -13.69
C GLU A 24 -24.29 -6.76 -14.73
N GLU A 25 -24.44 -6.36 -15.99
CA GLU A 25 -23.53 -6.76 -17.07
C GLU A 25 -22.15 -6.14 -16.91
N ALA A 26 -22.05 -4.85 -16.53
CA ALA A 26 -20.76 -4.21 -16.24
C ALA A 26 -20.01 -4.93 -15.12
N LYS A 27 -20.70 -5.31 -14.03
CA LYS A 27 -20.11 -6.08 -12.93
C LYS A 27 -19.62 -7.45 -13.38
N ARG A 28 -20.39 -8.15 -14.21
CA ARG A 28 -19.95 -9.44 -14.79
C ARG A 28 -18.69 -9.29 -15.62
N ILE A 29 -18.65 -8.30 -16.51
CA ILE A 29 -17.47 -8.02 -17.33
C ILE A 29 -16.25 -7.75 -16.45
N LEU A 30 -16.40 -6.97 -15.36
CA LEU A 30 -15.31 -6.71 -14.42
C LEU A 30 -14.82 -7.96 -13.67
N VAL A 31 -15.70 -8.89 -13.32
CA VAL A 31 -15.32 -10.13 -12.61
C VAL A 31 -14.71 -11.16 -13.56
N ASP A 32 -15.25 -11.28 -14.78
CA ASP A 32 -14.84 -12.29 -15.75
C ASP A 32 -13.58 -11.88 -16.55
N THR A 33 -13.28 -10.58 -16.61
CA THR A 33 -12.12 -10.07 -17.33
C THR A 33 -10.87 -10.10 -16.43
N PRO A 34 -9.75 -10.70 -16.90
CA PRO A 34 -8.48 -10.64 -16.18
C PRO A 34 -8.05 -9.21 -15.88
N PHE A 35 -7.55 -8.98 -14.67
CA PHE A 35 -7.12 -7.66 -14.19
C PHE A 35 -6.17 -6.96 -15.16
N GLU A 36 -5.19 -7.68 -15.71
CA GLU A 36 -4.21 -7.16 -16.68
C GLU A 36 -4.85 -6.54 -17.93
N LYS A 37 -6.02 -7.05 -18.35
CA LYS A 37 -6.77 -6.49 -19.48
C LYS A 37 -7.58 -5.27 -19.05
N LEU A 38 -8.12 -5.28 -17.84
CA LEU A 38 -8.89 -4.15 -17.29
C LEU A 38 -8.02 -2.93 -17.05
N THR A 39 -6.75 -3.14 -16.68
CA THR A 39 -5.82 -2.07 -16.34
C THR A 39 -4.80 -1.76 -17.42
N LYS A 40 -4.98 -2.28 -18.63
CA LYS A 40 -4.00 -2.15 -19.72
C LYS A 40 -3.69 -0.69 -20.06
N ASP A 41 -4.70 0.17 -19.97
CA ASP A 41 -4.60 1.60 -20.29
C ASP A 41 -4.59 2.48 -19.04
N CYS A 42 -4.50 1.88 -17.84
CA CYS A 42 -4.38 2.63 -16.60
C CYS A 42 -2.93 3.10 -16.40
N ASP A 43 -2.78 4.36 -16.00
CA ASP A 43 -1.47 4.91 -15.68
C ASP A 43 -1.05 4.54 -14.25
N PHE A 44 0.03 3.76 -14.13
CA PHE A 44 0.65 3.37 -12.87
C PHE A 44 1.93 4.16 -12.56
N SER A 45 2.20 5.24 -13.30
CA SER A 45 3.39 6.06 -13.15
C SER A 45 3.30 7.04 -11.97
N GLU A 46 2.08 7.46 -11.59
CA GLU A 46 1.83 8.43 -10.52
C GLU A 46 1.10 7.82 -9.32
N PRO A 47 1.83 7.11 -8.46
CA PRO A 47 1.29 6.55 -7.23
C PRO A 47 1.05 7.61 -6.16
N SER A 48 -0.06 7.49 -5.44
CA SER A 48 -0.29 8.24 -4.21
C SER A 48 0.46 7.58 -3.04
N LEU A 49 1.29 8.36 -2.35
CA LEU A 49 2.02 7.91 -1.17
C LEU A 49 1.30 8.41 0.08
N ALA A 50 0.87 7.49 0.93
CA ALA A 50 0.26 7.81 2.21
C ALA A 50 1.17 7.35 3.36
N ILE A 51 1.46 8.25 4.29
CA ILE A 51 2.11 7.91 5.56
C ILE A 51 1.02 7.38 6.49
N LYS A 52 1.12 6.11 6.86
CA LYS A 52 0.15 5.47 7.76
C LYS A 52 0.48 5.72 9.22
N ASP A 53 1.76 5.71 9.57
CA ASP A 53 2.20 5.76 10.96
C ASP A 53 3.67 6.17 11.05
N VAL A 54 4.05 6.80 12.15
CA VAL A 54 5.43 7.13 12.51
C VAL A 54 5.64 6.73 13.95
N VAL A 55 6.38 5.64 14.16
CA VAL A 55 6.62 5.08 15.48
C VAL A 55 8.03 5.47 15.92
N LEU A 56 8.14 6.12 17.07
CA LEU A 56 9.42 6.34 17.73
C LEU A 56 9.83 5.04 18.44
N ASN A 57 10.99 4.49 18.07
CA ASN A 57 11.52 3.28 18.66
C ASN A 57 12.29 3.62 19.94
N GLU A 58 11.60 4.03 21.01
CA GLU A 58 12.24 4.22 22.32
C GLU A 58 12.58 2.89 23.00
N PHE A 59 12.02 1.76 22.53
CA PHE A 59 12.20 0.42 23.12
C PHE A 59 12.60 -0.64 22.09
N ASP A 60 13.63 -0.41 21.25
CA ASP A 60 14.18 -1.49 20.42
C ASP A 60 15.10 -2.39 21.29
N PRO A 61 14.69 -3.62 21.65
CA PRO A 61 15.42 -4.51 22.56
C PRO A 61 16.79 -4.94 22.02
N ARG A 62 17.12 -4.66 20.75
CA ARG A 62 18.48 -4.85 20.21
C ARG A 62 19.51 -3.90 20.82
N PHE A 63 19.07 -2.76 21.37
CA PHE A 63 19.95 -1.78 22.02
C PHE A 63 20.02 -1.93 23.55
N TYR A 64 19.14 -2.73 24.16
CA TYR A 64 19.13 -3.02 25.61
C TYR A 64 19.99 -4.24 26.01
N LYS A 65 20.77 -4.79 25.07
CA LYS A 65 21.51 -6.04 25.29
C LYS A 65 22.87 -5.90 25.99
N ASP A 66 23.30 -4.71 26.43
CA ASP A 66 24.67 -4.55 26.97
C ASP A 66 24.83 -3.74 28.26
N ASP A 67 23.76 -3.45 29.03
CA ASP A 67 23.92 -2.74 30.32
C ASP A 67 23.99 -3.66 31.55
N ASN A 68 23.92 -4.98 31.37
CA ASN A 68 24.09 -5.96 32.48
C ASN A 68 25.51 -6.53 32.60
N LYS A 69 26.55 -5.75 32.22
CA LYS A 69 27.89 -5.98 32.74
C LYS A 69 28.01 -5.27 34.10
N LEU A 70 27.51 -5.94 35.12
CA LEU A 70 27.94 -5.73 36.51
C LEU A 70 29.47 -5.88 36.55
N GLN A 71 30.19 -4.77 36.70
CA GLN A 71 31.53 -4.76 37.28
C GLN A 71 31.41 -4.47 38.78
#